data_AF-A0A353H7U6-F1
#
_entry.id   AF-A0A353H7U6-F1
#
_cell.length_a   1.000
_cell.length_b   1.000
_cell.length_c   1.000
_cell.angle_alpha   90.00
_cell.angle_beta   90.00
_cell.angle_gamma   90.00
#
_symmetry.space_group_name_H-M   'P 1'
#
loop_
_entity.id
_entity.type
_entity.pdbx_description
1 polymer ?
#
loop_
_entity_poly.entity_id
_entity_poly.type
_entity_poly.pdbx_seq_one_letter_code
_entity_poly.pdbx_strand_id
1 'polypeptide(L)'
;MPAANNMIVHTNSPSELEARRTILALLLVSGNHNCAIAAKGSEEWTEFQQQVESYDQSDELCPAHSACKLQAYAYRYQADTRGLERRETEYPMEMASPLILRDPSRCILCGRCVAACNEIQVNNAISHGFRGASAKIVALGDADLLRSDCVFCGECIQACPVGALVEKKSRYQIRPWEAHHVRTTCHYCGVGCQMDLHIKEDKIMKITGVED
;
A
#
# COMPACT_ATOMS: atom_id res chain seq x y z
N MET A 1 -2.30 17.39 15.83
CA MET A 1 -2.50 18.35 16.92
C MET A 1 -1.68 19.58 16.59
N PRO A 2 -2.27 20.78 16.49
CA PRO A 2 -1.49 21.99 16.33
C PRO A 2 -0.56 22.16 17.54
N ALA A 3 0.69 22.55 17.29
CA ALA A 3 1.64 22.81 18.37
C ALA A 3 1.19 24.01 19.20
N ALA A 4 1.28 23.91 20.53
CA ALA A 4 0.98 25.01 21.44
C ALA A 4 2.27 25.74 21.85
N ASN A 5 2.12 26.98 22.31
CA ASN A 5 3.26 27.73 22.86
C ASN A 5 3.94 26.94 23.98
N ASN A 6 5.27 26.88 23.92
CA ASN A 6 6.12 26.15 24.87
C ASN A 6 5.84 24.63 24.95
N MET A 7 5.20 24.03 23.95
CA MET A 7 5.03 22.59 23.87
C MET A 7 6.39 21.90 23.68
N ILE A 8 6.71 20.96 24.57
CA ILE A 8 7.87 20.08 24.45
C ILE A 8 7.39 18.73 23.92
N VAL A 9 7.95 18.29 22.79
CA VAL A 9 7.57 17.04 22.14
C VAL A 9 8.66 16.00 22.34
N HIS A 10 8.35 14.93 23.07
CA HIS A 10 9.25 13.80 23.27
C HIS A 10 8.95 12.70 22.24
N THR A 11 9.75 12.63 21.18
CA THR A 11 9.48 11.69 20.06
C THR A 11 10.03 10.29 20.27
N ASN A 12 10.89 10.09 21.29
CA ASN A 12 11.64 8.85 21.54
C ASN A 12 11.52 8.38 23.00
N SER A 13 10.50 8.83 23.71
CA SER A 13 10.23 8.36 25.07
C SER A 13 9.81 6.87 25.04
N PRO A 14 10.07 6.09 26.11
CA PRO A 14 9.72 4.67 26.16
C PRO A 14 8.24 4.38 25.85
N SER A 15 7.31 5.20 26.33
CA SER A 15 5.87 5.04 26.07
C SER A 15 5.51 5.22 24.59
N GLU A 16 6.12 6.19 23.92
CA GLU A 16 5.89 6.49 22.51
C GLU A 16 6.45 5.38 21.62
N LEU A 17 7.62 4.86 21.95
CA LEU A 17 8.21 3.73 21.23
C LEU A 17 7.36 2.48 21.39
N GLU A 18 6.84 2.22 22.59
CA GLU A 18 5.94 1.10 22.84
C GLU A 18 4.63 1.24 22.05
N ALA A 19 3.99 2.42 22.10
CA ALA A 19 2.79 2.70 21.33
C ALA A 19 3.00 2.47 19.82
N ARG A 20 4.15 2.90 19.27
CA ARG A 20 4.49 2.65 17.86
C ARG A 20 4.60 1.16 17.56
N ARG A 21 5.30 0.39 18.40
CA ARG A 21 5.43 -1.06 18.25
C ARG A 21 4.08 -1.76 18.27
N THR A 22 3.23 -1.43 19.25
CA THR A 22 1.89 -2.00 19.38
C THR A 22 1.03 -1.70 18.14
N ILE A 23 0.98 -0.44 17.70
CA ILE A 23 0.20 -0.04 16.52
C ILE A 23 0.70 -0.78 15.27
N LEU A 24 2.01 -0.82 15.05
CA LEU A 24 2.59 -1.51 13.89
C LEU A 24 2.29 -3.01 13.93
N ALA A 25 2.36 -3.65 15.10
CA ALA A 25 2.01 -5.06 15.25
C ALA A 25 0.54 -5.31 14.90
N LEU A 26 -0.38 -4.47 15.37
CA LEU A 26 -1.80 -4.54 15.03
C LEU A 26 -2.06 -4.36 13.52
N LEU A 27 -1.35 -3.42 12.87
CA LEU A 27 -1.43 -3.23 11.42
C LEU A 27 -0.86 -4.41 10.64
N LEU A 28 0.18 -5.09 11.13
CA LEU A 28 0.74 -6.27 10.46
C LEU A 28 -0.17 -7.50 10.55
N VAL A 29 -1.01 -7.59 11.58
CA VAL A 29 -1.97 -8.69 11.74
C VAL A 29 -3.34 -8.38 11.15
N SER A 30 -3.58 -7.16 10.64
CA SER A 30 -4.88 -6.77 10.09
C SER A 30 -5.18 -7.38 8.70
N GLY A 31 -4.25 -8.13 8.11
CA GLY A 31 -4.47 -8.84 6.84
C GLY A 31 -3.20 -9.46 6.25
N ASN A 32 -3.09 -9.51 4.92
CA ASN A 32 -2.08 -10.24 4.15
C ASN A 32 -0.72 -9.53 4.09
N HIS A 33 -0.19 -9.14 5.25
CA HIS A 33 1.13 -8.52 5.43
C HIS A 33 2.21 -9.58 5.73
N ASN A 34 2.45 -10.48 4.78
CA ASN A 34 3.41 -11.59 4.90
C ASN A 34 4.89 -11.20 4.75
N CYS A 35 5.17 -10.01 4.19
CA CYS A 35 6.52 -9.53 3.90
C CYS A 35 7.40 -9.19 5.12
N ALA A 36 6.84 -9.11 6.33
CA ALA A 36 7.56 -8.76 7.56
C ALA A 36 7.64 -9.91 8.57
N ILE A 37 7.15 -11.11 8.20
CA ILE A 37 7.20 -12.28 9.08
C ILE A 37 8.57 -12.91 8.98
N ALA A 38 9.32 -12.84 10.07
CA ALA A 38 10.55 -13.61 10.20
C ALA A 38 10.21 -15.11 10.25
N ALA A 39 10.52 -15.85 9.19
CA ALA A 39 10.74 -17.28 9.33
C ALA A 39 11.95 -17.43 10.27
N LYS A 40 11.73 -17.95 11.48
CA LYS A 40 12.85 -18.33 12.35
C LYS A 40 13.57 -19.50 11.69
N GLY A 41 14.66 -19.24 11.01
CA GLY A 41 15.75 -20.21 10.83
C GLY A 41 15.39 -21.54 10.16
N SER A 42 14.36 -21.60 9.33
CA SER A 42 14.12 -22.73 8.42
C SER A 42 13.95 -22.21 7.00
N GLU A 43 14.41 -22.98 6.03
CA GLU A 43 14.14 -22.78 4.59
C GLU A 43 12.66 -23.00 4.24
N GLU A 44 11.76 -23.06 5.24
CA GLU A 44 10.35 -23.39 5.12
C GLU A 44 9.48 -22.16 5.34
N TRP A 45 8.56 -21.92 4.39
CA TRP A 45 7.51 -20.92 4.48
C TRP A 45 6.58 -21.23 5.67
N THR A 46 6.23 -20.22 6.45
CA THR A 46 5.15 -20.36 7.45
C THR A 46 3.81 -20.63 6.75
N GLU A 47 2.90 -21.36 7.40
CA GLU A 47 1.56 -21.68 6.87
C GLU A 47 0.83 -20.43 6.36
N PHE A 48 0.93 -19.31 7.09
CA PHE A 48 0.36 -18.04 6.67
C PHE A 48 0.99 -17.51 5.38
N GLN A 49 2.31 -17.62 5.21
CA GLN A 49 2.92 -17.14 3.98
C GLN A 49 2.53 -18.01 2.77
N GLN A 50 2.38 -19.33 2.95
CA GLN A 50 1.85 -20.23 1.91
C GLN A 50 0.39 -19.90 1.55
N GLN A 51 -0.44 -19.57 2.55
CA GLN A 51 -1.80 -19.10 2.32
C GLN A 51 -1.83 -17.81 1.48
N VAL A 52 -0.94 -16.86 1.77
CA VAL A 52 -0.85 -15.60 1.02
C VAL A 52 -0.29 -15.81 -0.39
N GLU A 53 0.67 -16.72 -0.59
CA GLU A 53 1.16 -17.14 -1.91
C GLU A 53 0.01 -17.71 -2.77
N SER A 54 -0.79 -18.61 -2.19
CA SER A 54 -1.98 -19.17 -2.84
C SER A 54 -3.01 -18.09 -3.19
N TYR A 55 -3.24 -17.14 -2.27
CA TYR A 55 -4.12 -15.99 -2.49
C TYR A 55 -3.63 -15.08 -3.63
N ASP A 56 -2.32 -14.81 -3.69
CA ASP A 56 -1.71 -13.95 -4.70
C ASP A 56 -1.58 -14.60 -6.07
N GLN A 57 -1.66 -15.94 -6.11
CA GLN A 57 -1.34 -16.79 -7.26
C GLN A 57 0.08 -16.50 -7.79
N SER A 58 1.02 -16.31 -6.86
CA SER A 58 2.39 -15.89 -7.14
C SER A 58 3.28 -16.32 -5.98
N ASP A 59 4.42 -16.93 -6.32
CA ASP A 59 5.52 -17.29 -5.40
C ASP A 59 6.34 -16.06 -4.96
N GLU A 60 6.17 -14.93 -5.65
CA GLU A 60 6.79 -13.67 -5.24
C GLU A 60 6.10 -12.99 -4.04
N LEU A 61 6.91 -12.40 -3.15
CA LEU A 61 6.42 -11.51 -2.08
C LEU A 61 5.62 -10.32 -2.64
N CYS A 62 4.74 -9.78 -1.81
CA CYS A 62 3.89 -8.60 -2.07
C CYS A 62 4.58 -7.55 -2.98
N PRO A 63 3.91 -7.01 -4.02
CA PRO A 63 4.53 -6.08 -4.97
C PRO A 63 5.14 -4.82 -4.35
N ALA A 64 4.65 -4.41 -3.18
CA ALA A 64 5.18 -3.28 -2.43
C ALA A 64 6.40 -3.64 -1.55
N HIS A 65 6.88 -4.90 -1.56
CA HIS A 65 8.04 -5.31 -0.77
C HIS A 65 9.23 -4.38 -1.06
N SER A 66 9.95 -3.99 0.00
CA SER A 66 10.99 -2.95 0.07
C SER A 66 10.55 -1.49 -0.12
N ALA A 67 9.43 -1.22 -0.81
CA ALA A 67 8.85 0.12 -0.94
C ALA A 67 7.72 0.40 0.08
N CYS A 68 7.30 -0.62 0.82
CA CYS A 68 6.19 -0.56 1.76
C CYS A 68 6.60 0.18 3.04
N LYS A 69 5.91 1.28 3.36
CA LYS A 69 6.18 2.07 4.57
C LYS A 69 5.87 1.28 5.85
N LEU A 70 4.81 0.45 5.82
CA LEU A 70 4.48 -0.42 6.96
C LEU A 70 5.61 -1.41 7.25
N GLN A 71 6.17 -2.03 6.21
CA GLN A 71 7.32 -2.93 6.32
C GLN A 71 8.54 -2.19 6.89
N ALA A 72 8.88 -1.03 6.34
CA ALA A 72 10.01 -0.23 6.80
C ALA A 72 9.88 0.16 8.28
N TYR A 73 8.69 0.58 8.72
CA TYR A 73 8.45 0.94 10.12
C TYR A 73 8.41 -0.27 11.04
N ALA A 74 7.84 -1.39 10.60
CA ALA A 74 7.87 -2.64 11.35
C ALA A 74 9.32 -3.06 11.68
N TYR A 75 10.22 -3.03 10.69
CA TYR A 75 11.63 -3.30 10.92
C TYR A 75 12.29 -2.23 11.79
N ARG A 76 12.06 -0.93 11.52
CA ARG A 76 12.68 0.16 12.28
C ARG A 76 12.37 0.10 13.77
N TYR A 77 11.12 -0.19 14.13
CA TYR A 77 10.67 -0.21 15.52
C TYR A 77 10.70 -1.60 16.16
N GLN A 78 11.06 -2.63 15.38
CA GLN A 78 11.07 -4.03 15.80
C GLN A 78 9.67 -4.45 16.30
N ALA A 79 8.65 -4.16 15.50
CA ALA A 79 7.28 -4.55 15.81
C ALA A 79 7.17 -6.08 15.88
N ASP A 80 6.49 -6.57 16.92
CA ASP A 80 6.36 -7.99 17.21
C ASP A 80 4.89 -8.40 17.18
N THR A 81 4.56 -9.38 16.36
CA THR A 81 3.19 -9.88 16.19
C THR A 81 2.92 -11.16 16.98
N ARG A 82 3.87 -11.65 17.79
CA ARG A 82 3.69 -12.89 18.57
C ARG A 82 2.51 -12.75 19.54
N GLY A 83 1.65 -13.77 19.57
CA GLY A 83 0.47 -13.81 20.44
C GLY A 83 -0.72 -12.97 19.97
N LEU A 84 -0.63 -12.30 18.82
CA LEU A 84 -1.75 -11.62 18.19
C LEU A 84 -2.45 -12.54 17.19
N GLU A 85 -3.77 -12.56 17.23
CA GLU A 85 -4.58 -13.24 16.21
C GLU A 85 -4.55 -12.44 14.91
N ARG A 86 -4.32 -13.16 13.81
CA ARG A 86 -4.39 -12.57 12.47
C ARG A 86 -5.83 -12.45 12.05
N ARG A 87 -6.14 -11.31 11.48
CA ARG A 87 -7.45 -11.05 10.91
C ARG A 87 -7.58 -11.77 9.57
N GLU A 88 -8.67 -12.50 9.42
CA GLU A 88 -9.06 -13.09 8.13
C GLU A 88 -9.51 -12.03 7.12
N THR A 89 -9.26 -12.32 5.86
CA THR A 89 -9.58 -11.46 4.73
C THR A 89 -11.03 -11.68 4.32
N GLU A 90 -11.90 -10.74 4.66
CA GLU A 90 -13.34 -10.81 4.36
C GLU A 90 -13.66 -10.56 2.88
N TYR A 91 -12.82 -9.76 2.21
CA TYR A 91 -13.04 -9.33 0.83
C TYR A 91 -11.94 -9.83 -0.11
N PRO A 92 -12.29 -10.36 -1.30
CA PRO A 92 -11.32 -10.79 -2.27
C PRO A 92 -10.60 -9.61 -2.93
N MET A 93 -9.51 -9.92 -3.62
CA MET A 93 -8.79 -8.97 -4.45
C MET A 93 -9.66 -8.55 -5.64
N GLU A 94 -9.79 -7.24 -5.86
CA GLU A 94 -10.53 -6.66 -6.97
C GLU A 94 -9.62 -6.57 -8.21
N MET A 95 -9.95 -7.35 -9.24
CA MET A 95 -9.15 -7.49 -10.46
C MET A 95 -9.85 -6.95 -11.72
N ALA A 96 -11.07 -6.44 -11.60
CA ALA A 96 -11.90 -6.03 -12.74
C ALA A 96 -11.30 -4.85 -13.52
N SER A 97 -10.66 -3.89 -12.84
CA SER A 97 -10.02 -2.76 -13.50
C SER A 97 -8.85 -3.22 -14.40
N PRO A 98 -8.68 -2.59 -15.59
CA PRO A 98 -7.57 -2.90 -16.48
C PRO A 98 -6.22 -2.34 -16.01
N LEU A 99 -6.22 -1.33 -15.12
CA LEU A 99 -5.03 -0.56 -14.77
C LEU A 99 -4.65 -0.66 -13.29
N ILE A 100 -5.64 -0.71 -12.39
CA ILE A 100 -5.41 -0.65 -10.95
C ILE A 100 -5.93 -1.93 -10.31
N LEU A 101 -5.07 -2.65 -9.60
CA LEU A 101 -5.48 -3.75 -8.74
C LEU A 101 -5.74 -3.22 -7.34
N ARG A 102 -6.87 -3.59 -6.74
CA ARG A 102 -7.20 -3.22 -5.36
C ARG A 102 -7.28 -4.46 -4.51
N ASP A 103 -6.50 -4.48 -3.44
CA ASP A 103 -6.45 -5.58 -2.50
C ASP A 103 -6.84 -5.10 -1.09
N PRO A 104 -8.11 -5.30 -0.69
CA PRO A 104 -8.57 -4.96 0.65
C PRO A 104 -7.81 -5.69 1.75
N SER A 105 -7.28 -6.89 1.48
CA SER A 105 -6.54 -7.69 2.47
C SER A 105 -5.24 -7.03 2.92
N ARG A 106 -4.72 -6.08 2.15
CA ARG A 106 -3.48 -5.35 2.47
C ARG A 106 -3.75 -3.91 2.88
N CYS A 107 -5.00 -3.49 2.91
CA CYS A 107 -5.36 -2.12 3.23
C CYS A 107 -5.37 -1.91 4.74
N ILE A 108 -4.57 -0.96 5.22
CA ILE A 108 -4.56 -0.53 6.62
C ILE A 108 -5.57 0.59 6.93
N LEU A 109 -6.50 0.86 6.01
CA LEU A 109 -7.57 1.86 6.15
C LEU A 109 -7.10 3.28 6.52
N CYS A 110 -5.87 3.67 6.12
CA CYS A 110 -5.29 4.97 6.48
C CYS A 110 -5.94 6.18 5.80
N GLY A 111 -6.82 5.98 4.81
CA GLY A 111 -7.53 7.06 4.11
C GLY A 111 -6.68 7.90 3.13
N ARG A 112 -5.36 7.68 3.03
CA ARG A 112 -4.49 8.46 2.11
C ARG A 112 -4.95 8.41 0.66
N CYS A 113 -5.41 7.26 0.19
CA CYS A 113 -5.94 7.11 -1.17
C CYS A 113 -7.26 7.87 -1.37
N VAL A 114 -8.11 7.93 -0.35
CA VAL A 114 -9.38 8.68 -0.39
C VAL A 114 -9.10 10.17 -0.44
N ALA A 115 -8.20 10.69 0.42
CA ALA A 115 -7.77 12.09 0.38
C ALA A 115 -7.16 12.44 -0.99
N ALA A 116 -6.27 11.60 -1.52
CA ALA A 116 -5.70 11.78 -2.85
C ALA A 116 -6.77 11.83 -3.96
N CYS A 117 -7.78 10.96 -3.90
CA CYS A 117 -8.83 10.91 -4.91
C CYS A 117 -9.79 12.10 -4.82
N ASN A 118 -10.13 12.54 -3.61
CA ASN A 118 -11.25 13.45 -3.38
C ASN A 118 -10.80 14.89 -3.16
N GLU A 119 -9.62 15.10 -2.59
CA GLU A 119 -9.09 16.43 -2.26
C GLU A 119 -8.05 16.90 -3.26
N ILE A 120 -7.19 16.00 -3.77
CA ILE A 120 -6.13 16.36 -4.72
C ILE A 120 -6.65 16.29 -6.15
N GLN A 121 -7.14 15.12 -6.56
CA GLN A 121 -7.60 14.88 -7.93
C GLN A 121 -9.08 15.25 -8.14
N VAL A 122 -9.84 15.41 -7.04
CA VAL A 122 -11.26 15.82 -7.03
C VAL A 122 -12.16 14.91 -7.89
N ASN A 123 -11.78 13.63 -8.04
CA ASN A 123 -12.56 12.65 -8.79
C ASN A 123 -13.73 12.09 -7.97
N ASN A 124 -13.62 12.06 -6.63
CA ASN A 124 -14.64 11.55 -5.73
C ASN A 124 -15.04 10.08 -5.98
N ALA A 125 -14.13 9.28 -6.55
CA ALA A 125 -14.43 7.92 -7.00
C ALA A 125 -14.43 6.88 -5.87
N ILE A 126 -13.74 7.14 -4.75
CA ILE A 126 -13.60 6.20 -3.64
C ILE A 126 -13.86 6.85 -2.27
N SER A 127 -14.34 6.05 -1.32
CA SER A 127 -14.61 6.48 0.05
C SER A 127 -14.44 5.35 1.07
N HIS A 128 -14.54 5.67 2.35
CA HIS A 128 -14.63 4.67 3.42
C HIS A 128 -16.04 4.07 3.42
N GLY A 129 -16.15 2.76 3.20
CA GLY A 129 -17.39 2.01 3.29
C GLY A 129 -17.41 1.09 4.51
N PHE A 130 -18.62 0.66 4.88
CA PHE A 130 -18.88 -0.26 6.00
C PHE A 130 -18.32 0.26 7.34
N ARG A 131 -18.32 -0.59 8.38
CA ARG A 131 -17.87 -0.26 9.75
C ARG A 131 -17.25 -1.47 10.43
N GLY A 132 -16.48 -1.22 11.48
CA GLY A 132 -15.91 -2.27 12.34
C GLY A 132 -14.99 -3.18 11.54
N ALA A 133 -15.16 -4.49 11.72
CA ALA A 133 -14.42 -5.47 10.93
C ALA A 133 -14.65 -5.22 9.44
N SER A 134 -15.89 -5.18 8.95
CA SER A 134 -16.20 -5.07 7.52
C SER A 134 -15.76 -3.78 6.82
N ALA A 135 -15.13 -2.82 7.51
CA ALA A 135 -14.64 -1.59 6.92
C ALA A 135 -13.65 -1.84 5.76
N LYS A 136 -13.92 -1.24 4.59
CA LYS A 136 -13.03 -1.24 3.43
C LYS A 136 -13.14 0.07 2.65
N ILE A 137 -12.17 0.33 1.78
CA ILE A 137 -12.29 1.41 0.79
C ILE A 137 -13.18 0.90 -0.33
N VAL A 138 -14.24 1.64 -0.64
CA VAL A 138 -15.26 1.27 -1.64
C VAL A 138 -15.30 2.32 -2.74
N ALA A 139 -15.75 1.92 -3.93
CA ALA A 139 -16.24 2.88 -4.90
C ALA A 139 -17.75 3.11 -4.71
N LEU A 140 -18.35 4.00 -5.51
CA LEU A 140 -19.78 4.30 -5.42
C LEU A 140 -20.62 3.01 -5.54
N GLY A 141 -21.52 2.79 -4.57
CA GLY A 141 -22.37 1.60 -4.53
C GLY A 141 -21.66 0.28 -4.21
N ASP A 142 -20.43 0.34 -3.67
CA ASP A 142 -19.54 -0.83 -3.49
C ASP A 142 -19.28 -1.60 -4.79
N ALA A 143 -19.33 -0.89 -5.92
CA ALA A 143 -18.98 -1.44 -7.21
C ALA A 143 -17.45 -1.53 -7.39
N ASP A 144 -17.04 -2.28 -8.40
CA ASP A 144 -15.65 -2.28 -8.87
C ASP A 144 -15.25 -0.89 -9.35
N LEU A 145 -13.95 -0.59 -9.27
CA LEU A 145 -13.38 0.68 -9.74
C LEU A 145 -13.67 0.92 -11.22
N LEU A 146 -13.76 -0.15 -12.02
CA LEU A 146 -14.15 -0.09 -13.44
C LEU A 146 -15.55 0.50 -13.67
N ARG A 147 -16.46 0.33 -12.72
CA ARG A 147 -17.86 0.78 -12.80
C ARG A 147 -18.09 2.08 -12.01
N SER A 148 -17.01 2.76 -11.63
CA SER A 148 -17.02 3.99 -10.84
C SER A 148 -16.62 5.20 -11.68
N ASP A 149 -16.67 6.39 -11.08
CA ASP A 149 -16.19 7.65 -11.67
C ASP A 149 -14.65 7.76 -11.75
N CYS A 150 -13.93 6.66 -11.49
CA CYS A 150 -12.48 6.63 -11.56
C CYS A 150 -11.97 6.84 -12.99
N VAL A 151 -11.17 7.87 -13.19
CA VAL A 151 -10.48 8.16 -14.47
C VAL A 151 -9.10 7.50 -14.58
N PHE A 152 -8.74 6.63 -13.63
CA PHE A 152 -7.46 5.92 -13.55
C PHE A 152 -6.21 6.83 -13.55
N CYS A 153 -6.26 7.97 -12.87
CA CYS A 153 -5.13 8.90 -12.77
C CYS A 153 -3.92 8.35 -11.99
N GLY A 154 -4.10 7.31 -11.17
CA GLY A 154 -3.01 6.64 -10.46
C GLY A 154 -2.54 7.32 -9.17
N GLU A 155 -3.02 8.52 -8.83
CA GLU A 155 -2.62 9.25 -7.61
C GLU A 155 -2.85 8.41 -6.33
N CYS A 156 -3.95 7.66 -6.28
CA CYS A 156 -4.24 6.80 -5.15
C CYS A 156 -3.23 5.66 -4.95
N ILE A 157 -2.60 5.18 -6.03
CA ILE A 157 -1.56 4.15 -5.99
C ILE A 157 -0.29 4.75 -5.37
N GLN A 158 0.15 5.93 -5.81
CA GLN A 158 1.31 6.63 -5.24
C GLN A 158 1.09 7.00 -3.77
N ALA A 159 -0.12 7.44 -3.42
CA ALA A 159 -0.48 7.76 -2.04
C ALA A 159 -0.60 6.52 -1.13
N CYS A 160 -0.64 5.30 -1.66
CA CYS A 160 -0.82 4.10 -0.84
C CYS A 160 0.49 3.73 -0.11
N PRO A 161 0.52 3.65 1.23
CA PRO A 161 1.75 3.33 1.97
C PRO A 161 2.09 1.82 1.98
N VAL A 162 1.20 0.98 1.42
CA VAL A 162 1.22 -0.48 1.48
C VAL A 162 0.80 -1.05 0.13
N GLY A 163 0.91 -2.37 -0.08
CA GLY A 163 0.56 -3.04 -1.35
C GLY A 163 -0.94 -3.23 -1.60
N ALA A 164 -1.80 -2.37 -1.08
CA ALA A 164 -3.26 -2.47 -1.27
C ALA A 164 -3.74 -1.91 -2.61
N LEU A 165 -2.95 -1.02 -3.23
CA LEU A 165 -3.22 -0.46 -4.55
C LEU A 165 -1.94 -0.60 -5.36
N VAL A 166 -1.99 -1.30 -6.49
CA VAL A 166 -0.82 -1.54 -7.34
C VAL A 166 -1.19 -1.44 -8.82
N GLU A 167 -0.23 -1.04 -9.65
CA GLU A 167 -0.40 -1.03 -11.11
C GLU A 167 -0.48 -2.47 -11.63
N LYS A 168 -1.59 -2.82 -12.27
CA LYS A 168 -1.87 -4.20 -12.70
C LYS A 168 -0.82 -4.73 -13.68
N LYS A 169 -0.33 -3.88 -14.59
CA LYS A 169 0.68 -4.26 -15.60
C LYS A 169 2.10 -4.37 -15.04
N SER A 170 2.40 -3.65 -13.96
CA SER A 170 3.75 -3.63 -13.36
C SER A 170 3.87 -4.63 -12.20
N ARG A 171 2.75 -5.19 -11.72
CA ARG A 171 2.71 -6.19 -10.65
C ARG A 171 3.65 -7.37 -10.98
N TYR A 172 4.64 -7.60 -10.12
CA TYR A 172 5.67 -8.64 -10.24
C TYR A 172 6.58 -8.54 -11.49
N GLN A 173 6.53 -7.44 -12.24
CA GLN A 173 7.40 -7.26 -13.41
C GLN A 173 8.69 -6.50 -13.08
N ILE A 174 8.66 -5.69 -12.02
CA ILE A 174 9.78 -4.87 -11.59
C ILE A 174 9.76 -4.68 -10.08
N ARG A 175 10.94 -4.72 -9.46
CA ARG A 175 11.16 -4.32 -8.07
C ARG A 175 11.77 -2.92 -7.98
N PRO A 176 11.50 -2.18 -6.90
CA PRO A 176 12.05 -0.84 -6.72
C PRO A 176 13.58 -0.77 -6.87
N TRP A 177 14.31 -1.79 -6.40
CA TRP A 177 15.78 -1.83 -6.48
C TRP A 177 16.32 -2.27 -7.85
N GLU A 178 15.48 -2.77 -8.74
CA GLU A 178 15.85 -3.15 -10.12
C GLU A 178 15.71 -1.99 -11.10
N ALA A 179 14.96 -0.95 -10.72
CA ALA A 179 14.60 0.14 -11.61
C ALA A 179 15.76 1.13 -11.77
N HIS A 180 16.09 1.44 -13.02
CA HIS A 180 16.79 2.68 -13.35
C HIS A 180 15.75 3.79 -13.55
N HIS A 181 15.91 4.91 -12.84
CA HIS A 181 14.97 6.02 -12.86
C HIS A 181 15.40 7.09 -13.86
N VAL A 182 14.48 7.50 -14.74
CA VAL A 182 14.68 8.64 -15.64
C VAL A 182 13.55 9.63 -15.45
N ARG A 183 13.88 10.84 -14.97
CA ARG A 183 12.93 11.94 -14.90
C ARG A 183 12.61 12.47 -16.30
N THR A 184 11.34 12.68 -16.57
CA THR A 184 10.86 13.24 -17.84
C THR A 184 9.60 14.06 -17.64
N THR A 185 9.13 14.69 -18.71
CA THR A 185 7.91 15.50 -18.75
C THR A 185 6.81 14.74 -19.50
N CYS A 186 5.59 14.74 -18.96
CA CYS A 186 4.43 14.13 -19.60
C CYS A 186 3.94 14.97 -20.79
N HIS A 187 3.93 14.36 -21.98
CA HIS A 187 3.48 14.98 -23.22
C HIS A 187 1.98 14.76 -23.50
N TYR A 188 1.23 14.16 -22.57
CA TYR A 188 -0.17 13.78 -22.79
C TYR A 188 -1.10 14.99 -22.91
N CYS A 189 -0.86 16.03 -22.10
CA CYS A 189 -1.61 17.28 -22.13
C CYS A 189 -0.68 18.49 -21.93
N GLY A 190 -1.21 19.69 -22.13
CA GLY A 190 -0.43 20.94 -22.03
C GLY A 190 0.05 21.32 -20.63
N VAL A 191 -0.23 20.52 -19.60
CA VAL A 191 0.21 20.77 -18.22
C VAL A 191 1.71 20.48 -18.05
N GLY A 192 2.24 19.45 -18.73
CA GLY A 192 3.65 19.08 -18.62
C GLY A 192 4.06 18.55 -17.24
N CYS A 193 3.25 17.66 -16.64
CA CYS A 193 3.58 17.05 -15.35
C CYS A 193 4.95 16.36 -15.38
N GLN A 194 5.75 16.53 -14.32
CA GLN A 194 6.99 15.77 -14.15
C GLN A 194 6.69 14.35 -13.70
N MET A 195 7.38 13.38 -14.28
CA MET A 195 7.23 11.96 -13.95
C MET A 195 8.57 11.24 -14.02
N ASP A 196 8.71 10.21 -13.20
CA ASP A 196 9.85 9.29 -13.23
C ASP A 196 9.45 8.00 -13.96
N LEU A 197 10.25 7.66 -14.98
CA LEU A 197 10.17 6.39 -15.68
C LEU A 197 11.00 5.34 -14.93
N HIS A 198 10.41 4.19 -14.66
CA HIS A 198 11.07 3.05 -14.02
C HIS A 198 11.44 2.06 -15.12
N ILE A 199 12.72 2.02 -15.48
CA ILE A 199 13.24 1.29 -16.64
C ILE A 199 13.96 0.01 -16.17
N LYS A 200 13.66 -1.12 -16.81
CA LYS A 200 14.36 -2.40 -16.66
C LYS A 200 14.56 -2.99 -18.05
N GLU A 201 15.79 -3.41 -18.39
CA GLU A 201 16.12 -3.98 -19.71
C GLU A 201 15.63 -3.11 -20.89
N ASP A 202 15.90 -1.79 -20.82
CA ASP A 202 15.50 -0.78 -21.82
C ASP A 202 13.98 -0.68 -22.08
N LYS A 203 13.16 -1.26 -21.20
CA LYS A 203 11.69 -1.15 -21.24
C LYS A 203 11.18 -0.30 -20.10
N ILE A 204 10.18 0.54 -20.39
CA ILE A 204 9.44 1.27 -19.36
C ILE A 204 8.48 0.28 -18.69
N MET A 205 8.76 -0.06 -17.43
CA MET A 205 7.97 -1.04 -16.68
C MET A 205 6.90 -0.38 -15.82
N LYS A 206 7.16 0.84 -15.33
CA LYS A 206 6.28 1.61 -14.46
C LYS A 206 6.57 3.12 -14.62
N ILE A 207 5.57 3.94 -14.30
CA ILE A 207 5.67 5.41 -14.28
C ILE A 207 5.11 5.89 -12.94
N THR A 208 5.76 6.86 -12.32
CA THR A 208 5.25 7.57 -11.13
C THR A 208 5.37 9.08 -11.32
N GLY A 209 4.48 9.87 -10.72
CA GLY A 209 4.69 11.30 -10.55
C GLY A 209 5.89 11.58 -9.63
N VAL A 210 6.56 12.71 -9.86
CA VAL A 210 7.68 13.21 -9.06
C VAL A 210 7.18 13.70 -7.69
N GLU A 211 7.90 13.41 -6.59
CA GLU A 211 7.51 13.76 -5.20
C GLU A 211 8.22 15.02 -4.64
N ASP A 212 9.22 15.55 -5.35
CA ASP A 212 10.13 16.63 -4.91
C ASP A 212 9.86 18.02 -5.54
#